data_AF-A0A972H6B3-F1
#
_entry.id   AF-A0A972H6B3-F1
#
_cell.length_a   1.000
_cell.length_b   1.000
_cell.length_c   1.000
_cell.angle_alpha   90.00
_cell.angle_beta   90.00
_cell.angle_gamma   90.00
#
_symmetry.space_group_name_H-M   'P 1'
#
loop_
_entity.id
_entity.type
_entity.pdbx_description
1 polymer ?
#
loop_
_entity_poly.entity_id
_entity_poly.type
_entity_poly.pdbx_seq_one_letter_code
_entity_poly.pdbx_strand_id
1 'polypeptide(L)'
;MKTSGGEKPHITVTIDHDLLTGGREGLAELGDAPVDPETIRKLACDAGIVRMVLDADSMPIDIGRKTRTIPPALRRALEHRDGGCVWKGCTAPVSWCDAHHVIHWADGGETTLRNLILLCRTHHTRIHKLHTEEAINNYLRDTTSRTRETPPPDT
;
A
#
# COMPACT_ATOMS: atom_id res chain seq x y z
N MET A 1 0.03 25.99 11.64
CA MET A 1 -1.21 25.19 11.53
C MET A 1 -0.81 23.75 11.17
N LYS A 2 -0.82 22.80 12.10
CA LYS A 2 -0.59 21.38 11.78
C LYS A 2 -1.95 20.77 11.45
N THR A 3 -2.23 20.47 10.19
CA THR A 3 -3.42 19.69 9.82
C THR A 3 -3.17 18.24 10.21
N SER A 4 -3.68 17.83 11.36
CA SER A 4 -3.94 16.42 11.65
C SER A 4 -4.79 15.88 10.51
N GLY A 5 -4.24 14.93 9.75
CA GLY A 5 -4.97 14.26 8.67
C GLY A 5 -6.31 13.79 9.19
N GLY A 6 -7.38 14.25 8.54
CA GLY A 6 -8.75 13.86 8.87
C GLY A 6 -8.88 12.34 8.87
N GLU A 7 -9.88 11.85 9.60
CA GLU A 7 -10.24 10.43 9.58
C GLU A 7 -10.29 9.94 8.13
N LYS A 8 -9.49 8.90 7.83
CA LYS A 8 -9.40 8.39 6.47
C LYS A 8 -10.76 7.86 6.05
N PRO A 9 -11.22 8.11 4.82
CA PRO A 9 -12.52 7.63 4.37
C PRO A 9 -12.59 6.10 4.54
N HIS A 10 -13.63 5.64 5.22
CA HIS A 10 -13.95 4.22 5.31
C HIS A 10 -14.85 3.85 4.13
N ILE A 11 -14.40 2.92 3.31
CA ILE A 11 -15.14 2.47 2.14
C ILE A 11 -15.22 0.94 2.21
N THR A 12 -16.44 0.41 2.13
CA THR A 12 -16.69 -1.02 2.01
C THR A 12 -16.71 -1.38 0.53
N VAL A 13 -15.89 -2.34 0.12
CA VAL A 13 -15.80 -2.83 -1.25
C VAL A 13 -16.05 -4.32 -1.24
N THR A 14 -16.98 -4.78 -2.06
CA THR A 14 -17.16 -6.21 -2.33
C THR A 14 -16.54 -6.50 -3.69
N ILE A 15 -15.46 -7.27 -3.70
CA ILE A 15 -14.76 -7.67 -4.91
C ILE A 15 -14.32 -9.11 -4.72
N ASP A 16 -14.49 -9.92 -5.76
CA ASP A 16 -13.92 -11.26 -5.72
C ASP A 16 -12.39 -11.22 -5.82
N HIS A 17 -11.77 -12.19 -5.15
CA HIS A 17 -10.35 -12.21 -4.92
C HIS A 17 -9.52 -12.40 -6.20
N ASP A 18 -9.99 -13.23 -7.12
CA ASP A 18 -9.25 -13.50 -8.36
C ASP A 18 -9.27 -12.26 -9.26
N LEU A 19 -10.33 -11.46 -9.20
CA LEU A 19 -10.36 -10.17 -9.87
C LEU A 19 -9.44 -9.16 -9.19
N LEU A 20 -9.43 -9.15 -7.86
CA LEU A 20 -8.57 -8.26 -7.09
C LEU A 20 -7.09 -8.57 -7.31
N THR A 21 -6.71 -9.84 -7.44
CA THR A 21 -5.31 -10.31 -7.56
C THR A 21 -4.85 -10.47 -9.02
N GLY A 22 -5.75 -10.35 -9.99
CA GLY A 22 -5.44 -10.38 -11.42
C GLY A 22 -5.46 -11.80 -12.03
N GLY A 23 -6.05 -12.77 -11.32
CA GLY A 23 -6.35 -14.11 -11.81
C GLY A 23 -7.57 -14.18 -12.76
N ARG A 24 -8.39 -13.13 -12.82
CA ARG A 24 -9.45 -12.97 -13.83
C ARG A 24 -9.65 -11.51 -14.24
N GLU A 25 -10.18 -11.31 -15.44
CA GLU A 25 -10.57 -9.98 -15.96
C GLU A 25 -12.00 -9.62 -15.54
N GLY A 26 -12.28 -8.32 -15.34
CA GLY A 26 -13.60 -7.83 -14.95
C GLY A 26 -13.58 -6.46 -14.26
N LEU A 27 -14.75 -6.01 -13.81
CA LEU A 27 -14.90 -4.79 -13.01
C LEU A 27 -15.31 -5.15 -11.58
N ALA A 28 -14.76 -4.41 -10.63
CA ALA A 28 -15.14 -4.48 -9.23
C ALA A 28 -16.35 -3.58 -8.95
N GLU A 29 -17.06 -3.82 -7.86
CA GLU A 29 -18.20 -2.99 -7.47
C GLU A 29 -17.85 -2.15 -6.23
N LEU A 30 -18.10 -0.85 -6.32
CA LEU A 30 -17.97 0.09 -5.22
C LEU A 30 -19.33 0.75 -4.97
N GLY A 31 -20.10 0.18 -4.05
CA GLY A 31 -21.56 0.41 -4.03
C GLY A 31 -22.18 -0.16 -5.31
N ASP A 32 -23.01 0.62 -6.01
CA ASP A 32 -23.65 0.22 -7.27
C ASP A 32 -22.89 0.67 -8.53
N ALA A 33 -21.64 1.13 -8.38
CA ALA A 33 -20.83 1.64 -9.48
C ALA A 33 -19.68 0.67 -9.83
N PRO A 34 -19.50 0.35 -11.13
CA PRO A 34 -18.35 -0.42 -11.56
C PRO A 34 -17.07 0.40 -11.43
N VAL A 35 -16.04 -0.19 -10.87
CA VAL A 35 -14.72 0.40 -10.70
C VAL A 35 -13.64 -0.58 -11.15
N ASP A 36 -12.56 -0.02 -11.68
CA ASP A 36 -11.40 -0.79 -12.10
C ASP A 36 -10.72 -1.44 -10.87
N PRO A 37 -10.33 -2.73 -10.91
CA PRO A 37 -9.61 -3.39 -9.82
C PRO A 37 -8.32 -2.66 -9.40
N GLU A 38 -7.63 -1.97 -10.32
CA GLU A 38 -6.47 -1.12 -10.02
C GLU A 38 -6.87 0.06 -9.11
N THR A 39 -8.09 0.59 -9.27
CA THR A 39 -8.64 1.63 -8.39
C THR A 39 -8.84 1.07 -6.98
N ILE A 40 -9.37 -0.15 -6.86
CA ILE A 40 -9.49 -0.82 -5.58
C ILE A 40 -8.11 -1.08 -4.95
N ARG A 41 -7.11 -1.54 -5.71
CA ARG A 41 -5.73 -1.70 -5.23
C ARG A 41 -5.10 -0.39 -4.73
N LYS A 42 -5.39 0.73 -5.40
CA LYS A 42 -4.97 2.08 -4.96
C LYS A 42 -5.61 2.48 -3.64
N LEU A 43 -6.94 2.34 -3.54
CA LEU A 43 -7.67 2.59 -2.30
C LEU A 43 -7.16 1.68 -1.17
N ALA A 44 -6.85 0.43 -1.53
CA ALA A 44 -6.28 -0.58 -0.66
C ALA A 44 -4.85 -0.29 -0.18
N CYS A 45 -4.15 0.74 -0.68
CA CYS A 45 -2.83 1.13 -0.18
C CYS A 45 -2.93 2.01 1.08
N ASP A 46 -4.05 2.71 1.31
CA ASP A 46 -4.22 3.60 2.48
C ASP A 46 -5.50 3.39 3.32
N ALA A 47 -6.45 2.58 2.85
CA ALA A 47 -7.67 2.23 3.57
C ALA A 47 -7.50 1.11 4.60
N GLY A 48 -8.27 1.16 5.69
CA GLY A 48 -8.52 -0.01 6.52
C GLY A 48 -9.45 -0.96 5.78
N ILE A 49 -8.92 -2.08 5.28
CA ILE A 49 -9.70 -3.10 4.57
C ILE A 49 -10.04 -4.22 5.55
N VAL A 50 -11.30 -4.63 5.54
CA VAL A 50 -11.74 -5.87 6.18
C VAL A 50 -11.96 -6.88 5.07
N ARG A 51 -11.16 -7.95 5.05
CA ARG A 51 -11.42 -9.09 4.14
C ARG A 51 -12.63 -9.82 4.68
N MET A 52 -13.67 -10.00 3.89
CA MET A 52 -14.81 -10.84 4.26
C MET A 52 -14.84 -12.02 3.29
N VAL A 53 -14.66 -13.23 3.81
CA VAL A 53 -14.87 -14.45 3.02
C VAL A 53 -16.32 -14.85 3.23
N LEU A 54 -17.05 -15.00 2.14
CA LEU A 54 -18.44 -15.42 2.14
C LEU A 54 -18.55 -16.90 1.75
N ASP A 55 -19.53 -17.61 2.31
CA ASP A 55 -19.95 -18.91 1.79
C ASP A 55 -20.89 -18.77 0.56
N ALA A 56 -21.40 -19.90 0.06
CA ALA A 56 -22.28 -19.94 -1.11
C ALA A 56 -23.60 -19.16 -0.91
N ASP A 57 -24.03 -18.95 0.33
CA ASP A 57 -25.24 -18.21 0.69
C ASP A 57 -24.94 -16.74 1.01
N SER A 58 -23.73 -16.26 0.66
CA SER A 58 -23.24 -14.92 0.98
C SER A 58 -23.12 -14.63 2.48
N MET A 59 -22.98 -15.67 3.32
CA MET A 59 -22.80 -15.51 4.76
C MET A 59 -21.32 -15.40 5.11
N PRO A 60 -20.91 -14.50 6.03
CA PRO A 60 -19.51 -14.36 6.42
C PRO A 60 -18.99 -15.60 7.15
N ILE A 61 -17.97 -16.25 6.58
CA ILE A 61 -17.26 -17.40 7.20
C ILE A 61 -15.89 -17.02 7.78
N ASP A 62 -15.32 -15.91 7.33
CA ASP A 62 -14.11 -15.31 7.91
C ASP A 62 -14.13 -13.78 7.75
N ILE A 63 -13.81 -13.08 8.84
CA ILE A 63 -13.62 -11.63 8.87
C ILE A 63 -12.14 -11.39 9.16
N GLY A 64 -11.38 -11.17 8.09
CA GLY A 64 -9.95 -10.93 8.13
C GLY A 64 -9.53 -9.69 8.92
N ARG A 65 -8.25 -9.66 9.26
CA ARG A 65 -7.61 -8.75 10.23
C ARG A 65 -7.98 -7.27 10.06
N LYS A 66 -8.59 -6.70 11.10
CA LYS A 66 -8.78 -5.27 11.30
C LYS A 66 -7.43 -4.66 11.72
N THR A 67 -6.70 -4.06 10.79
CA THR A 67 -5.81 -2.86 10.94
C THR A 67 -4.69 -2.88 9.90
N ARG A 68 -4.78 -1.97 8.92
CA ARG A 68 -3.73 -1.71 7.91
C ARG A 68 -3.40 -0.21 7.78
N THR A 69 -3.88 0.60 8.72
CA THR A 69 -3.36 1.96 8.87
C THR A 69 -1.90 1.81 9.25
N ILE A 70 -0.99 2.21 8.35
CA ILE A 70 0.44 2.17 8.60
C ILE A 70 0.68 2.86 9.95
N PRO A 71 1.20 2.13 10.97
CA PRO A 71 1.34 2.69 12.30
C PRO A 71 2.18 3.97 12.24
N PRO A 72 1.88 5.00 13.06
CA PRO A 72 2.66 6.24 13.05
C PRO A 72 4.17 6.03 13.26
N ALA A 73 4.55 5.00 14.01
CA ALA A 73 5.95 4.60 14.16
C ALA A 73 6.57 4.10 12.84
N LEU A 74 5.83 3.28 12.09
CA LEU A 74 6.26 2.76 10.80
C LEU A 74 6.30 3.87 9.74
N ARG A 75 5.34 4.80 9.75
CA ARG A 75 5.37 6.01 8.91
C ARG A 75 6.63 6.83 9.16
N ARG A 76 6.97 7.13 10.42
CA ARG A 76 8.19 7.87 10.76
C ARG A 76 9.46 7.15 10.31
N ALA A 77 9.51 5.82 10.46
CA ALA A 77 10.63 5.03 9.97
C ALA A 77 10.79 5.13 8.44
N LEU A 78 9.67 5.12 7.70
CA LEU A 78 9.68 5.35 6.25
C LEU A 78 10.14 6.76 5.89
N GLU A 79 9.69 7.79 6.62
CA GLU A 79 10.12 9.18 6.38
C GLU A 79 11.63 9.33 6.52
N HIS A 80 12.20 8.73 7.56
CA HIS A 80 13.63 8.74 7.81
C HIS A 80 14.41 7.97 6.74
N ARG A 81 14.00 6.73 6.45
CA ARG A 81 14.69 5.86 5.49
C ARG A 81 14.60 6.41 4.06
N ASP A 82 13.40 6.79 3.63
CA ASP A 82 13.14 7.12 2.23
C ASP A 82 13.43 8.59 1.95
N GLY A 83 13.22 9.51 2.88
CA GLY A 83 13.50 10.94 2.70
C GLY A 83 12.64 11.63 1.62
N GLY A 84 11.60 10.97 1.11
CA GLY A 84 10.76 11.44 0.01
C GLY A 84 10.43 10.29 -0.95
N CYS A 85 9.91 10.62 -2.12
CA CYS A 85 9.51 9.62 -3.11
C CYS A 85 10.71 8.79 -3.58
N VAL A 86 10.68 7.47 -3.44
CA VAL A 86 11.83 6.58 -3.74
C VAL A 86 12.01 6.28 -5.22
N TRP A 87 11.13 6.77 -6.09
CA TRP A 87 11.27 6.59 -7.53
C TRP A 87 12.59 7.20 -8.02
N LYS A 88 13.36 6.47 -8.84
CA LYS A 88 14.67 6.92 -9.37
C LYS A 88 14.51 8.28 -10.07
N GLY A 89 15.31 9.25 -9.65
CA GLY A 89 15.28 10.62 -10.18
C GLY A 89 14.16 11.52 -9.65
N CYS A 90 13.27 11.04 -8.77
CA CYS A 90 12.25 11.88 -8.16
C CYS A 90 12.76 12.59 -6.91
N THR A 91 12.47 13.88 -6.80
CA THR A 91 12.85 14.76 -5.67
C THR A 91 11.66 15.19 -4.81
N ALA A 92 10.48 14.59 -5.02
CA ALA A 92 9.28 14.96 -4.27
C ALA A 92 9.48 14.75 -2.76
N PRO A 93 9.14 15.75 -1.93
CA PRO A 93 9.37 15.69 -0.50
C PRO A 93 8.44 14.70 0.19
N VAL A 94 8.80 14.32 1.41
CA VAL A 94 8.01 13.40 2.27
C VAL A 94 6.54 13.82 2.40
N SER A 95 6.27 15.12 2.51
CA SER A 95 4.92 15.68 2.68
C SER A 95 4.00 15.42 1.47
N TRP A 96 4.56 15.04 0.32
CA TRP A 96 3.82 14.72 -0.89
C TRP A 96 3.69 13.22 -1.13
N CYS A 97 4.21 12.42 -0.21
CA CYS A 97 4.32 10.98 -0.38
C CYS A 97 3.35 10.21 0.51
N ASP A 98 2.77 9.18 -0.09
CA ASP A 98 2.04 8.13 0.60
C ASP A 98 2.92 6.89 0.67
N ALA A 99 2.64 6.03 1.65
CA ALA A 99 3.34 4.76 1.76
C ALA A 99 2.64 3.68 0.92
N HIS A 100 3.44 2.85 0.27
CA HIS A 100 3.01 1.87 -0.71
C HIS A 100 3.61 0.50 -0.40
N HIS A 101 2.80 -0.55 -0.51
CA HIS A 101 3.24 -1.94 -0.37
C HIS A 101 3.87 -2.43 -1.68
N VAL A 102 5.14 -2.85 -1.66
CA VAL A 102 5.88 -3.38 -2.83
C VAL A 102 5.27 -4.69 -3.30
N ILE A 103 5.15 -5.67 -2.40
CA ILE A 103 4.23 -6.78 -2.55
C ILE A 103 2.88 -6.26 -2.10
N HIS A 104 1.93 -6.12 -3.03
CA HIS A 104 0.63 -5.57 -2.69
C HIS A 104 -0.03 -6.36 -1.56
N TRP A 105 -0.73 -5.65 -0.69
CA TRP A 105 -1.47 -6.28 0.41
C TRP A 105 -2.50 -7.31 -0.10
N ALA A 106 -3.17 -7.01 -1.22
CA ALA A 106 -4.11 -7.92 -1.86
C ALA A 106 -3.48 -9.26 -2.25
N ASP A 107 -2.18 -9.25 -2.54
CA ASP A 107 -1.40 -10.42 -2.93
C ASP A 107 -0.67 -11.05 -1.70
N GLY A 108 -1.08 -10.68 -0.48
CA GLY A 108 -0.54 -11.21 0.78
C GLY A 108 0.60 -10.40 1.40
N GLY A 109 0.93 -9.23 0.86
CA GLY A 109 2.02 -8.39 1.34
C GLY A 109 1.86 -7.91 2.79
N GLU A 110 2.89 -8.12 3.60
CA GLU A 110 2.89 -7.69 5.00
C GLU A 110 3.04 -6.17 5.16
N THR A 111 2.50 -5.62 6.24
CA THR A 111 2.70 -4.21 6.61
C THR A 111 3.96 -4.07 7.47
N THR A 112 5.12 -4.18 6.84
CA THR A 112 6.44 -4.07 7.48
C THR A 112 7.28 -3.00 6.82
N LEU A 113 8.35 -2.55 7.49
CA LEU A 113 9.24 -1.54 6.92
C LEU A 113 9.85 -2.02 5.60
N ARG A 114 10.20 -3.30 5.50
CA ARG A 114 10.82 -3.91 4.31
C ARG A 114 9.90 -3.92 3.09
N ASN A 115 8.60 -4.11 3.31
CA ASN A 115 7.62 -4.19 2.23
C ASN A 115 6.95 -2.83 1.91
N LEU A 116 7.26 -1.77 2.66
CA LEU A 116 6.70 -0.44 2.43
C LEU A 116 7.73 0.50 1.85
N ILE A 117 7.30 1.43 0.99
CA ILE A 117 8.10 2.53 0.43
C ILE A 117 7.29 3.82 0.32
N LEU A 118 7.94 4.98 0.25
CA LEU A 118 7.28 6.26 0.00
C LEU A 118 7.23 6.63 -1.47
N LEU A 119 6.06 7.01 -1.97
CA LEU A 119 5.85 7.46 -3.34
C LEU A 119 4.97 8.70 -3.38
N CYS A 120 5.32 9.67 -4.23
CA CYS A 120 4.43 10.79 -4.53
C CYS A 120 3.22 10.32 -5.36
N ARG A 121 2.12 11.06 -5.36
CA ARG A 121 0.88 10.71 -6.09
C ARG A 121 1.11 10.19 -7.52
N THR A 122 1.96 10.86 -8.29
CA THR A 122 2.28 10.49 -9.68
C THR A 122 2.93 9.12 -9.77
N HIS A 123 3.97 8.87 -8.96
CA HIS A 123 4.69 7.60 -8.97
C HIS A 123 3.92 6.49 -8.25
N HIS A 124 3.10 6.83 -7.27
CA HIS A 124 2.16 5.92 -6.63
C HIS A 124 1.11 5.44 -7.63
N THR A 125 0.65 6.28 -8.54
CA THR A 125 -0.24 5.82 -9.63
C THR A 125 0.50 4.94 -10.62
N ARG A 126 1.75 5.31 -10.97
CA ARG A 126 2.54 4.60 -11.97
C ARG A 126 2.96 3.20 -11.51
N ILE A 127 3.29 3.03 -10.23
CA ILE A 127 3.80 1.75 -9.72
C ILE A 127 2.74 0.63 -9.79
N HIS A 128 1.45 0.97 -9.70
CA HIS A 128 0.36 -0.03 -9.83
C HIS A 128 0.27 -0.69 -11.20
N LYS A 129 0.91 -0.12 -12.22
CA LYS A 129 1.03 -0.72 -13.56
C LYS A 129 2.17 -1.75 -13.64
N LEU A 130 2.91 -1.94 -12.56
CA LEU A 130 3.98 -2.91 -12.43
C LEU A 130 3.49 -4.04 -11.54
N HIS A 131 3.50 -5.26 -12.07
CA HIS A 131 2.87 -6.40 -11.40
C HIS A 131 3.88 -7.39 -10.82
N THR A 132 5.19 -7.13 -10.96
CA THR A 132 6.25 -7.96 -10.40
C THR A 132 7.19 -7.14 -9.55
N GLU A 133 7.69 -7.73 -8.47
CA GLU A 133 8.68 -7.12 -7.58
C GLU A 133 9.93 -6.67 -8.37
N GLU A 134 10.36 -7.49 -9.33
CA GLU A 134 11.51 -7.20 -10.18
C GLU A 134 11.29 -5.97 -11.08
N ALA A 135 10.10 -5.84 -11.68
CA ALA A 135 9.73 -4.66 -12.45
C ALA A 135 9.67 -3.41 -11.57
N ILE A 136 9.13 -3.52 -10.35
CA ILE A 136 9.07 -2.44 -9.38
C ILE A 136 10.49 -1.97 -9.03
N ASN A 137 11.36 -2.89 -8.61
CA ASN A 137 12.72 -2.58 -8.13
C ASN A 137 13.58 -1.88 -9.19
N ASN A 138 13.32 -2.10 -10.49
CA ASN A 138 14.00 -1.39 -11.58
C ASN A 138 13.77 0.13 -11.56
N TYR A 139 12.66 0.60 -10.98
CA TYR A 139 12.30 2.02 -10.91
C TYR A 139 12.56 2.68 -9.55
N LEU A 140 12.98 1.92 -8.53
CA LEU A 140 13.21 2.44 -7.17
C LEU A 140 14.69 2.71 -6.93
N ARG A 141 15.02 3.81 -6.26
CA ARG A 141 16.38 4.04 -5.77
C ARG A 141 16.70 3.05 -4.66
N ASP A 142 17.97 2.69 -4.51
CA ASP A 142 18.40 1.84 -3.42
C ASP A 142 18.25 2.58 -2.07
N THR A 143 17.24 2.18 -1.30
CA THR A 143 16.98 2.68 0.06
C THR A 143 17.67 1.85 1.14
N THR A 144 18.27 0.70 0.79
CA THR A 144 18.98 -0.17 1.74
C THR A 144 20.27 0.46 2.25
N SER A 145 20.92 1.28 1.42
CA SER A 145 22.14 2.04 1.76
C SER A 145 21.99 3.00 2.95
N ARG A 146 20.76 3.40 3.31
CA ARG A 146 20.47 4.30 4.46
C ARG A 146 20.23 3.58 5.79
N THR A 147 20.24 2.25 5.81
CA THR A 147 20.04 1.44 7.03
C THR A 147 21.34 0.97 7.69
N ARG A 148 22.51 1.39 7.17
CA ARG A 148 23.83 0.92 7.63
C ARG A 148 24.49 1.71 8.77
N GLU A 149 23.82 2.70 9.37
CA GLU A 149 24.36 3.36 10.56
C GLU A 149 23.44 3.14 11.75
N THR A 150 23.53 1.96 12.34
CA THR A 150 23.37 1.84 13.80
C THR A 150 24.77 1.63 14.34
N PRO A 151 25.39 2.58 15.06
CA PRO A 151 26.64 2.29 15.75
C PRO A 151 26.40 1.11 16.70
N PRO A 152 27.37 0.19 16.85
CA PRO A 152 27.25 -0.90 17.83
C PRO A 152 26.99 -0.28 19.22
N PRO A 153 26.18 -0.93 20.07
CA PRO A 153 26.02 -0.45 21.44
C PRO A 153 27.39 -0.41 22.11
N ASP A 154 27.72 0.74 22.71
CA ASP A 154 28.93 0.91 23.50
C ASP A 154 29.00 -0.21 24.54
N THR A 155 30.14 -0.91 24.56
CA THR A 155 30.49 -2.00 25.48
C THR A 155 30.49 -1.56 26.93
#